data_AF-A0A529STZ7-F1
#
_entry.id   AF-A0A529STZ7-F1
#
_cell.length_a   1.000
_cell.length_b   1.000
_cell.length_c   1.000
_cell.angle_alpha   90.00
_cell.angle_beta   90.00
_cell.angle_gamma   90.00
#
_symmetry.space_group_name_H-M   'P 1'
#
loop_
_entity.id
_entity.type
_entity.pdbx_description
1 polymer ?
#
loop_
_entity_poly.entity_id
_entity_poly.type
_entity_poly.pdbx_seq_one_letter_code
_entity_poly.pdbx_strand_id
1 'polypeptide(L)' 'AKARNNARVVFVVAADGSISDLQLAESSGSAELDQFALTLVRKQAPFPPIPPETGRSSWVFKARIGPF' A
#
# COMPACT_ATOMS: atom_id res chain seq x y z
N ALA A 1 -1.82 -9.08 19.78
CA ALA A 1 -1.31 -7.92 20.54
C ALA A 1 -1.97 -6.66 20.01
N LYS A 2 -2.17 -5.62 20.84
CA LYS A 2 -2.75 -4.34 20.39
C LYS A 2 -1.73 -3.55 19.56
N ALA A 3 -2.23 -2.75 18.61
CA ALA A 3 -1.39 -1.87 17.81
C ALA A 3 -0.77 -0.78 18.69
N ARG A 4 0.49 -0.45 18.42
CA ARG A 4 1.27 0.61 19.08
C ARG A 4 1.73 1.71 18.14
N ASN A 5 1.72 1.43 16.83
CA ASN A 5 2.07 2.35 15.73
C ASN A 5 1.08 2.14 14.57
N ASN A 6 1.19 2.95 13.52
CA ASN A 6 0.55 2.65 12.24
C ASN A 6 1.29 1.53 11.49
N ALA A 7 0.54 0.72 10.76
CA ALA A 7 1.13 -0.18 9.77
C ALA A 7 1.63 0.65 8.60
N ARG A 8 2.91 0.47 8.20
CA ARG A 8 3.44 1.11 6.99
C ARG A 8 3.45 0.10 5.85
N VAL A 9 2.70 0.41 4.80
CA VAL A 9 2.60 -0.41 3.60
C VAL A 9 3.31 0.30 2.46
N VAL A 10 4.09 -0.47 1.69
CA VAL A 10 4.71 -0.01 0.45
C VAL A 10 4.15 -0.86 -0.67
N PHE A 11 3.74 -0.22 -1.75
CA PHE A 11 3.19 -0.91 -2.91
C PHE A 11 3.59 -0.20 -4.19
N VAL A 12 3.65 -0.96 -5.27
CA VAL A 12 4.00 -0.47 -6.60
C VAL A 12 2.76 -0.51 -7.48
N VAL A 13 2.44 0.61 -8.10
CA VAL A 13 1.36 0.73 -9.09
C VAL A 13 2.00 0.72 -10.48
N ALA A 14 1.54 -0.17 -11.35
CA ALA A 14 1.96 -0.22 -12.76
C ALA A 14 1.24 0.85 -13.59
N ALA A 15 1.70 1.06 -14.84
CA ALA A 15 1.14 2.09 -15.72
C ALA A 15 -0.38 2.00 -15.92
N ASP A 16 -0.95 0.79 -15.89
CA ASP A 16 -2.38 0.50 -16.03
C ASP A 16 -3.20 0.67 -14.73
N GLY A 17 -2.54 1.04 -13.62
CA GLY A 17 -3.19 1.18 -12.32
C GLY A 17 -3.24 -0.09 -11.48
N SER A 18 -2.77 -1.23 -11.99
CA SER A 18 -2.68 -2.48 -11.22
C SER A 18 -1.58 -2.40 -10.14
N ILE A 19 -1.71 -3.20 -9.08
CA ILE A 19 -0.64 -3.36 -8.08
C ILE A 19 0.29 -4.47 -8.55
N SER A 20 1.58 -4.17 -8.73
CA SER A 20 2.60 -5.14 -9.12
C SER A 20 3.44 -5.66 -7.94
N ASP A 21 3.51 -4.92 -6.83
CA ASP A 21 4.13 -5.36 -5.58
C ASP A 21 3.40 -4.74 -4.37
N LEU A 22 3.35 -5.48 -3.26
CA LEU A 22 2.69 -5.07 -2.01
C LEU A 22 3.39 -5.71 -0.81
N GLN A 23 3.90 -4.87 0.08
CA GLN A 23 4.65 -5.31 1.25
C GLN A 23 4.35 -4.47 2.50
N LEU A 24 4.43 -5.12 3.66
CA LEU A 24 4.42 -4.45 4.96
C LEU A 24 5.86 -4.02 5.29
N ALA A 25 6.14 -2.72 5.19
CA ALA A 25 7.46 -2.17 5.48
C ALA A 25 7.69 -1.90 6.98
N GLU A 26 6.63 -1.75 7.76
CA GLU A 26 6.72 -1.61 9.21
C GLU A 26 5.44 -2.15 9.87
N SER A 27 5.61 -3.03 10.85
CA SER A 27 4.50 -3.58 11.63
C SER A 27 3.97 -2.54 12.62
N SER A 28 2.65 -2.46 12.73
CA SER A 28 1.95 -1.71 13.78
C SER A 28 2.15 -2.28 15.18
N GLY A 29 2.68 -3.51 15.29
CA GLY A 29 2.69 -4.32 16.50
C GLY A 29 1.42 -5.17 16.69
N SER A 30 0.42 -5.06 15.82
CA SER A 30 -0.76 -5.91 15.76
C SER A 30 -0.86 -6.63 14.43
N ALA A 31 -0.82 -7.96 14.44
CA ALA A 31 -0.99 -8.77 13.23
C ALA A 31 -2.34 -8.51 12.54
N GLU A 32 -3.39 -8.21 13.31
CA GLU A 32 -4.72 -7.91 12.77
C GLU A 32 -4.73 -6.60 11.97
N LEU A 33 -4.13 -5.52 12.51
CA LEU A 33 -4.03 -4.24 11.82
C LEU A 33 -3.10 -4.33 10.60
N ASP A 34 -2.01 -5.10 10.72
CA ASP A 34 -1.07 -5.31 9.61
C ASP A 34 -1.73 -6.05 8.44
N GLN A 35 -2.47 -7.12 8.71
CA GLN A 35 -3.22 -7.86 7.68
C GLN A 35 -4.37 -7.03 7.10
N PHE A 36 -5.06 -6.26 7.93
CA PHE A 36 -6.07 -5.31 7.48
C PHE A 36 -5.47 -4.28 6.52
N ALA A 37 -4.32 -3.70 6.85
CA ALA A 37 -3.65 -2.70 6.02
C ALA A 37 -3.28 -3.24 4.64
N LEU A 38 -2.70 -4.44 4.58
CA LEU A 38 -2.38 -5.11 3.31
C LEU A 38 -3.66 -5.41 2.50
N THR A 39 -4.69 -5.92 3.16
CA THR A 39 -5.98 -6.24 2.52
C THR A 39 -6.66 -5.00 1.96
N LEU A 40 -6.64 -3.89 2.71
CA LEU A 40 -7.22 -2.61 2.31
C LEU A 40 -6.58 -2.10 1.01
N VAL A 41 -5.26 -2.05 0.95
CA VAL A 41 -4.53 -1.61 -0.26
C VAL A 41 -4.85 -2.52 -1.44
N ARG A 42 -4.87 -3.84 -1.24
CA ARG A 42 -5.20 -4.79 -2.32
C ARG A 42 -6.62 -4.63 -2.84
N LYS A 43 -7.59 -4.32 -1.98
CA LYS A 43 -9.00 -4.10 -2.36
C LYS A 43 -9.25 -2.77 -3.06
N GLN A 44 -8.35 -1.80 -2.88
CA GLN A 44 -8.47 -0.50 -3.56
C GLN A 44 -8.08 -0.57 -5.05
N ALA A 45 -7.37 -1.62 -5.46
CA ALA A 45 -6.95 -1.81 -6.84
C ALA A 45 -8.15 -2.07 -7.78
N PRO A 46 -8.09 -1.62 -9.04
CA PRO A 46 -7.00 -0.82 -9.62
C PRO A 46 -7.03 0.64 -9.16
N PHE A 47 -5.85 1.25 -9.07
CA PHE A 47 -5.67 2.69 -8.90
C PHE A 47 -5.86 3.41 -10.24
N PRO A 48 -6.02 4.75 -10.25
CA PRO A 48 -5.94 5.51 -11.48
C PRO A 48 -4.62 5.20 -12.24
N PRO A 49 -4.67 5.07 -13.57
CA PRO A 49 -3.49 4.82 -14.36
C PRO A 49 -2.49 5.97 -14.24
N ILE A 50 -1.22 5.67 -14.44
CA ILE A 50 -0.17 6.69 -14.44
C ILE A 50 -0.35 7.56 -15.69
N PRO A 51 -0.35 8.90 -15.56
CA PRO A 51 -0.49 9.78 -16.72
C PRO A 51 0.63 9.51 -17.75
N PRO A 52 0.29 9.31 -19.04
CA PRO A 52 1.25 8.89 -20.06
C PRO A 52 2.38 9.91 -20.27
N GLU A 53 2.12 11.20 -20.04
CA GLU A 53 3.11 12.27 -20.13
C GLU A 53 4.28 12.13 -19.14
N THR A 54 4.13 11.29 -18.11
CA THR A 54 5.21 11.03 -17.15
C THR A 54 6.27 10.08 -17.69
N GLY A 55 5.97 9.29 -18.73
CA GLY A 55 6.85 8.26 -19.28
C GLY A 55 7.21 7.13 -18.30
N ARG A 56 6.52 7.02 -17.16
CA ARG A 56 6.82 6.01 -16.13
C ARG A 56 6.02 4.74 -16.36
N SER A 57 6.69 3.60 -16.23
CA SER A 57 6.05 2.28 -16.26
C SER A 57 5.49 1.83 -14.90
N SER A 58 5.94 2.46 -13.82
CA SER A 58 5.47 2.18 -12.45
C SER A 58 5.76 3.32 -11.49
N TRP A 59 5.10 3.29 -10.32
CA TRP A 59 5.30 4.24 -9.24
C TRP A 59 5.23 3.55 -7.88
N VAL A 60 6.15 3.90 -6.97
CA VAL A 60 6.16 3.36 -5.60
C VAL A 60 5.41 4.30 -4.66
N PHE A 61 4.42 3.76 -3.96
CA PHE A 61 3.63 4.47 -2.94
C PHE A 61 3.94 3.96 -1.54
N LYS A 62 3.82 4.87 -0.56
CA LYS A 62 4.01 4.58 0.86
C LYS A 62 2.78 5.07 1.62
N ALA A 63 2.04 4.15 2.23
CA ALA A 63 0.85 4.46 3.01
C ALA A 63 1.06 4.13 4.48
N ARG A 64 0.50 4.96 5.36
CA ARG A 64 0.39 4.70 6.80
C ARG A 64 -1.06 4.43 7.13
N ILE A 65 -1.35 3.25 7.67
CA ILE A 65 -2.71 2.81 7.99
C ILE A 65 -2.82 2.62 9.51
N GLY A 66 -3.70 3.40 10.12
CA GLY A 66 -3.99 3.35 11.55
C GLY A 66 -4.26 4.73 12.16
N PRO A 67 -4.57 4.77 13.45
CA PRO A 67 -4.97 5.99 14.15
C PRO A 67 -3.81 6.77 14.80
N PHE A 68 -2.55 6.38 14.57
CA PHE A 68 -1.36 6.91 15.26
C PHE A 68 -0.58 7.95 14.44
#